data_AF-A0A1N7HDC1-F1
#
_entry.id   AF-A0A1N7HDC1-F1
#
_cell.length_a   1.000
_cell.length_b   1.000
_cell.length_c   1.000
_cell.angle_alpha   90.00
_cell.angle_beta   90.00
_cell.angle_gamma   90.00
#
_symmetry.space_group_name_H-M   'P 1'
#
loop_
_entity.id
_entity.type
_entity.pdbx_description
1 polymer ?
#
loop_
_entity_poly.entity_id
_entity_poly.type
_entity_poly.pdbx_seq_one_letter_code
_entity_poly.pdbx_strand_id
1 'polypeptide(L)'
;MSTCTVSGMVSDASQSSAAEPAPAPRRKRVRDPEARRAAILTAARSVFAEHGYAKATIREIAQRAGVTHGLVVLHFSSKEQLFLAAVPGTRDLADSVRGDAEGLAGRVAHAYVARMESADSADPFIALVRSAAGDQAAAKALLRAMREESIAAYRTVLTGPDVALRVDLLGAHLIGVTFSRYVLADGPIAAMPAGELTGYLTMTLDGILFGSAGTAPASS
;
A
#
# COMPACT_ATOMS: atom_id res chain seq x y z
N MET A 1 13.93 57.17 -91.34
CA MET A 1 12.75 56.43 -91.84
C MET A 1 12.31 55.46 -90.77
N SER A 2 11.03 55.50 -90.41
CA SER A 2 10.24 54.54 -89.60
C SER A 2 10.59 54.41 -88.10
N THR A 3 9.89 55.04 -87.13
CA THR A 3 8.49 54.95 -86.61
C THR A 3 8.24 53.88 -85.54
N CYS A 4 7.38 54.28 -84.59
CA CYS A 4 6.60 53.52 -83.59
C CYS A 4 7.32 53.18 -82.28
N THR A 5 7.07 53.86 -81.15
CA THR A 5 5.83 54.02 -80.33
C THR A 5 5.44 52.74 -79.58
N VAL A 6 5.37 52.85 -78.24
CA VAL A 6 4.22 52.48 -77.35
C VAL A 6 4.67 51.90 -75.98
N SER A 7 4.12 52.53 -74.94
CA SER A 7 3.60 52.08 -73.63
C SER A 7 4.13 50.90 -72.83
N GLY A 8 4.05 51.09 -71.51
CA GLY A 8 3.77 50.03 -70.52
C GLY A 8 4.64 50.17 -69.27
N MET A 9 4.38 51.07 -68.31
CA MET A 9 3.39 50.97 -67.22
C MET A 9 3.57 49.76 -66.27
N VAL A 10 3.88 50.13 -65.01
CA VAL A 10 3.51 49.59 -63.67
C VAL A 10 4.05 48.24 -63.14
N SER A 11 4.54 48.33 -61.88
CA SER A 11 4.27 47.48 -60.69
C SER A 11 4.51 45.96 -60.77
N ASP A 12 4.94 45.26 -59.73
CA ASP A 12 4.88 45.53 -58.30
C ASP A 12 5.96 44.71 -57.57
N ALA A 13 6.20 45.12 -56.32
CA ALA A 13 7.03 44.47 -55.33
C ALA A 13 6.77 42.96 -55.19
N SER A 14 7.84 42.20 -54.94
CA SER A 14 7.75 40.86 -54.36
C SER A 14 8.61 40.83 -53.11
N GLN A 15 7.95 41.14 -51.99
CA GLN A 15 8.46 40.94 -50.65
C GLN A 15 8.59 39.43 -50.38
N SER A 16 9.79 39.01 -49.99
CA SER A 16 10.05 37.65 -49.52
C SER A 16 9.45 37.50 -48.11
N SER A 17 8.32 36.81 -48.04
CA SER A 17 7.65 36.42 -46.80
C SER A 17 8.43 35.30 -46.13
N ALA A 18 9.09 35.63 -45.00
CA ALA A 18 9.72 34.65 -44.13
C ALA A 18 8.63 33.84 -43.42
N ALA A 19 8.55 32.55 -43.74
CA ALA A 19 7.60 31.62 -43.16
C ALA A 19 7.82 31.48 -41.64
N GLU A 20 6.74 31.68 -40.89
CA GLU A 20 6.63 31.46 -39.46
C GLU A 20 6.82 29.96 -39.14
N PRO A 21 7.68 29.57 -38.18
CA PRO A 21 7.90 28.16 -37.89
C PRO A 21 6.69 27.56 -37.18
N ALA A 22 6.15 26.48 -37.77
CA ALA A 22 5.01 25.74 -37.25
C ALA A 22 5.24 25.26 -35.79
N PRO A 23 4.20 25.28 -34.94
CA PRO A 23 4.32 24.90 -33.54
C PRO A 23 4.68 23.41 -33.42
N ALA A 24 5.80 23.12 -32.75
CA ALA A 24 6.27 21.77 -32.49
C ALA A 24 5.17 20.93 -31.81
N PRO A 25 5.02 19.64 -32.19
CA PRO A 25 3.97 18.79 -31.65
C PRO A 25 4.15 18.66 -30.14
N ARG A 26 3.13 19.10 -29.38
CA ARG A 26 3.05 18.88 -27.93
C ARG A 26 3.15 17.39 -27.67
N ARG A 27 4.34 16.93 -27.28
CA ARG A 27 4.64 15.55 -26.92
C ARG A 27 3.60 15.12 -25.88
N LYS A 28 2.65 14.27 -26.28
CA LYS A 28 1.67 13.66 -25.37
C LYS A 28 2.47 13.02 -24.24
N ARG A 29 2.43 13.64 -23.07
CA ARG A 29 3.03 13.16 -21.83
C ARG A 29 2.25 11.90 -21.45
N VAL A 30 2.59 10.77 -22.06
CA VAL A 30 2.29 9.44 -21.50
C VAL A 30 3.15 9.35 -20.25
N ARG A 31 2.68 10.03 -19.20
CA ARG A 31 3.32 10.10 -17.90
C ARG A 31 3.07 8.73 -17.28
N ASP A 32 4.15 7.98 -17.18
CA ASP A 32 4.22 6.63 -16.63
C ASP A 32 3.25 6.43 -15.43
N PRO A 33 2.23 5.57 -15.58
CA PRO A 33 1.31 5.22 -14.50
C PRO A 33 2.01 4.68 -13.25
N GLU A 34 3.13 3.98 -13.39
CA GLU A 34 3.88 3.40 -12.27
C GLU A 34 4.59 4.49 -11.46
N ALA A 35 5.25 5.44 -12.13
CA ALA A 35 5.84 6.61 -11.49
C ALA A 35 4.79 7.43 -10.70
N ARG A 36 3.57 7.57 -11.21
CA ARG A 36 2.47 8.25 -10.49
C ARG A 36 2.04 7.49 -9.25
N ARG A 37 1.88 6.16 -9.37
CA ARG A 37 1.53 5.30 -8.25
C ARG A 37 2.60 5.39 -7.15
N ALA A 38 3.87 5.35 -7.51
CA ALA A 38 4.99 5.49 -6.58
C ALA A 38 5.02 6.86 -5.88
N ALA A 39 4.74 7.94 -6.61
CA ALA A 39 4.64 9.29 -6.04
C ALA A 39 3.50 9.39 -5.02
N ILE A 40 2.32 8.83 -5.32
CA ILE A 40 1.18 8.79 -4.40
C ILE A 40 1.53 8.03 -3.12
N LEU A 41 2.15 6.85 -3.24
CA LEU A 41 2.55 6.05 -2.07
C LEU A 41 3.60 6.76 -1.20
N THR A 42 4.53 7.47 -1.83
CA THR A 42 5.55 8.24 -1.11
C THR A 42 4.92 9.40 -0.33
N ALA A 43 4.03 10.16 -0.96
CA ALA A 43 3.28 11.22 -0.29
C ALA A 43 2.39 10.67 0.82
N ALA A 44 1.71 9.55 0.59
CA ALA A 44 0.85 8.90 1.57
C ALA A 44 1.62 8.50 2.83
N ARG A 45 2.81 7.87 2.69
CA ARG A 45 3.67 7.53 3.83
C ARG A 45 4.02 8.74 4.68
N SER A 46 4.45 9.83 4.06
CA SER A 46 4.79 11.07 4.78
C SER A 46 3.56 11.65 5.49
N VAL A 47 2.41 11.78 4.82
CA VAL A 47 1.21 12.35 5.43
C VAL A 47 0.69 11.47 6.57
N PHE A 48 0.69 10.14 6.42
CA PHE A 48 0.26 9.23 7.48
C PHE A 48 1.23 9.23 8.67
N ALA A 49 2.54 9.35 8.44
CA ALA A 49 3.53 9.47 9.50
C ALA A 49 3.40 10.79 10.28
N GLU A 50 3.13 11.91 9.58
CA GLU A 50 3.01 13.24 10.18
C GLU A 50 1.70 13.41 10.97
N HIS A 51 0.58 12.96 10.42
CA HIS A 51 -0.75 13.26 10.94
C HIS A 51 -1.43 12.08 11.63
N GLY A 52 -0.86 10.88 11.50
CA GLY A 52 -1.53 9.63 11.83
C GLY A 52 -2.64 9.29 10.83
N TYR A 53 -3.16 8.06 10.92
CA TYR A 53 -4.22 7.60 10.04
C TYR A 53 -5.48 8.45 10.12
N ALA A 54 -5.94 8.82 11.33
CA ALA A 54 -7.21 9.53 11.51
C ALA A 54 -7.24 10.90 10.82
N LYS A 55 -6.20 11.75 11.04
CA LYS A 55 -6.19 13.13 10.56
C LYS A 55 -5.73 13.29 9.11
N ALA A 56 -5.00 12.32 8.56
CA ALA A 56 -4.55 12.35 7.16
C ALA A 56 -5.74 12.41 6.18
N THR A 57 -5.62 13.17 5.08
CA THR A 57 -6.67 13.23 4.05
C THR A 57 -6.17 12.88 2.65
N ILE A 58 -7.03 12.27 1.83
CA ILE A 58 -6.71 11.96 0.42
C ILE A 58 -6.38 13.24 -0.37
N ARG A 59 -7.03 14.37 -0.03
CA ARG A 59 -6.76 15.67 -0.67
C ARG A 59 -5.34 16.17 -0.39
N GLU A 60 -4.91 16.08 0.86
CA GLU A 60 -3.55 16.45 1.25
C GLU A 60 -2.50 15.57 0.57
N ILE A 61 -2.75 14.25 0.55
CA ILE A 61 -1.88 13.30 -0.16
C ILE A 61 -1.79 13.63 -1.65
N ALA A 62 -2.93 13.92 -2.30
CA ALA A 62 -2.97 14.30 -3.70
C ALA A 62 -2.17 15.58 -3.98
N GLN A 63 -2.33 16.60 -3.13
CA GLN A 63 -1.59 17.85 -3.21
C GLN A 63 -0.08 17.61 -3.08
N ARG A 64 0.35 16.83 -2.09
CA ARG A 64 1.76 16.53 -1.85
C ARG A 64 2.38 15.66 -2.96
N ALA A 65 1.60 14.76 -3.54
CA ALA A 65 2.02 13.96 -4.70
C ALA A 65 1.98 14.73 -6.03
N GLY A 66 1.44 15.96 -6.06
CA GLY A 66 1.30 16.75 -7.29
C GLY A 66 0.31 16.14 -8.29
N VAL A 67 -0.73 15.47 -7.79
CA VAL A 67 -1.78 14.81 -8.58
C VAL A 67 -3.17 15.29 -8.20
N THR A 68 -4.18 14.97 -9.01
CA THR A 68 -5.58 15.26 -8.67
C THR A 68 -6.13 14.24 -7.67
N HIS A 69 -7.09 14.65 -6.84
CA HIS A 69 -7.80 13.74 -5.93
C HIS A 69 -8.42 12.55 -6.67
N GLY A 70 -9.04 12.79 -7.82
CA GLY A 70 -9.63 11.73 -8.64
C GLY A 70 -8.61 10.70 -9.12
N LEU A 71 -7.37 11.11 -9.38
CA LEU A 71 -6.30 10.18 -9.74
C LEU A 71 -5.88 9.29 -8.56
N VAL A 72 -5.90 9.81 -7.33
CA VAL A 72 -5.64 8.98 -6.14
C VAL A 72 -6.74 7.94 -5.95
N VAL A 73 -8.01 8.34 -6.04
CA VAL A 73 -9.16 7.42 -5.92
C VAL A 73 -9.16 6.37 -7.02
N LEU A 74 -8.74 6.72 -8.24
CA LEU A 74 -8.58 5.77 -9.35
C LEU A 74 -7.53 4.69 -9.05
N HIS A 75 -6.40 5.07 -8.43
CA HIS A 75 -5.34 4.12 -8.10
C HIS A 75 -5.61 3.34 -6.79
N PHE A 76 -6.27 3.98 -5.83
CA PHE A 76 -6.49 3.48 -4.48
C PHE A 76 -7.92 3.84 -4.06
N SER A 77 -8.84 2.89 -4.26
CA SER A 77 -10.29 3.05 -4.14
C SER A 77 -10.76 3.65 -2.81
N SER A 78 -9.96 3.55 -1.75
CA SER A 78 -10.26 4.12 -0.44
C SER A 78 -8.99 4.56 0.31
N LYS A 79 -9.17 5.33 1.39
CA LYS A 79 -8.09 5.76 2.28
C LYS A 79 -7.43 4.57 2.98
N GLU A 80 -8.23 3.57 3.35
CA GLU A 80 -7.77 2.30 3.95
C GLU A 80 -6.87 1.56 2.96
N GLN A 81 -7.30 1.40 1.71
CA GLN A 81 -6.53 0.72 0.67
C GLN A 81 -5.25 1.48 0.32
N LEU A 82 -5.32 2.81 0.28
CA LEU A 82 -4.14 3.65 0.13
C LEU A 82 -3.17 3.47 1.30
N PHE A 83 -3.68 3.41 2.53
CA PHE A 83 -2.87 3.17 3.71
C PHE A 83 -2.17 1.81 3.64
N LEU A 84 -2.91 0.73 3.41
CA LEU A 84 -2.36 -0.63 3.31
C LEU A 84 -1.26 -0.74 2.25
N ALA A 85 -1.45 -0.08 1.10
CA ALA A 85 -0.46 -0.04 0.03
C ALA A 85 0.74 0.88 0.35
N ALA A 86 0.54 1.92 1.17
CA ALA A 86 1.59 2.87 1.54
C ALA A 86 2.50 2.34 2.64
N VAL A 87 1.96 1.57 3.59
CA VAL A 87 2.73 0.94 4.67
C VAL A 87 3.68 -0.11 4.06
N PRO A 88 5.00 0.14 4.07
CA PRO A 88 5.99 -0.82 3.58
C PRO A 88 5.80 -2.15 4.29
N GLY A 89 5.92 -3.28 3.57
CA GLY A 89 5.91 -4.68 4.04
C GLY A 89 4.58 -5.32 4.47
N THR A 90 3.44 -4.62 4.39
CA THR A 90 2.11 -5.29 4.31
C THR A 90 2.10 -6.26 3.13
N ARG A 91 2.77 -5.86 2.04
CA ARG A 91 2.99 -6.65 0.83
C ARG A 91 3.87 -7.87 1.08
N ASP A 92 4.93 -7.74 1.89
CA ASP A 92 5.85 -8.85 2.17
C ASP A 92 5.14 -9.95 2.98
N LEU A 93 4.27 -9.54 3.92
CA LEU A 93 3.42 -10.48 4.66
C LEU A 93 2.39 -11.14 3.73
N ALA A 94 1.76 -10.40 2.82
CA ALA A 94 0.86 -10.98 1.82
C ALA A 94 1.59 -11.93 0.86
N ASP A 95 2.83 -11.61 0.49
CA ASP A 95 3.68 -12.44 -0.36
C ASP A 95 4.09 -13.73 0.36
N SER A 96 4.28 -13.69 1.68
CA SER A 96 4.60 -14.88 2.51
C SER A 96 3.50 -15.95 2.50
N VAL A 97 2.25 -15.54 2.21
CA VAL A 97 1.10 -16.43 2.10
C VAL A 97 1.10 -17.22 0.80
N ARG A 98 1.77 -16.73 -0.26
CA ARG A 98 1.83 -17.44 -1.55
C ARG A 98 2.51 -18.80 -1.41
N GLY A 99 2.18 -19.72 -2.31
CA GLY A 99 2.74 -21.07 -2.34
C GLY A 99 1.77 -22.12 -1.80
N ASP A 100 2.31 -23.23 -1.31
CA ASP A 100 1.56 -24.32 -0.70
C ASP A 100 1.28 -24.08 0.79
N ALA A 101 0.38 -24.87 1.35
CA ALA A 101 0.05 -24.80 2.78
C ALA A 101 1.20 -25.30 3.67
N GLU A 102 2.06 -26.17 3.14
CA GLU A 102 3.21 -26.70 3.85
C GLU A 102 4.18 -25.57 4.23
N GLY A 103 4.55 -25.49 5.51
CA GLY A 103 5.45 -24.45 6.02
C GLY A 103 4.87 -23.03 6.02
N LEU A 104 3.59 -22.83 5.68
CA LEU A 104 2.94 -21.51 5.65
C LEU A 104 3.11 -20.75 6.96
N ALA A 105 2.87 -21.41 8.10
CA ALA A 105 3.01 -20.81 9.43
C ALA A 105 4.43 -20.26 9.67
N GLY A 106 5.45 -21.03 9.27
CA GLY A 106 6.86 -20.62 9.39
C GLY A 106 7.21 -19.45 8.47
N ARG A 107 6.72 -19.45 7.23
CA ARG A 107 6.93 -18.33 6.29
C ARG A 107 6.30 -17.04 6.81
N VAL A 108 5.07 -17.11 7.32
CA VAL A 108 4.35 -15.97 7.87
C VAL A 108 5.04 -15.46 9.13
N ALA A 109 5.44 -16.34 10.05
CA ALA A 109 6.17 -15.96 11.27
C ALA A 109 7.49 -15.26 10.95
N HIS A 110 8.29 -15.83 10.03
CA HIS A 110 9.56 -15.23 9.62
C HIS A 110 9.35 -13.87 8.93
N ALA A 111 8.39 -13.76 8.01
CA ALA A 111 8.08 -12.51 7.33
C ALA A 111 7.62 -11.43 8.32
N TYR A 112 6.79 -11.79 9.29
CA TYR A 112 6.36 -10.89 10.37
C TYR A 112 7.55 -10.41 11.22
N VAL A 113 8.38 -11.31 11.75
CA VAL A 113 9.51 -10.91 12.61
C VAL A 113 10.54 -10.09 11.83
N ALA A 114 10.90 -10.53 10.62
CA ALA A 114 11.85 -9.81 9.77
C ALA A 114 11.36 -8.38 9.45
N ARG A 115 10.04 -8.21 9.22
CA ARG A 115 9.42 -6.90 9.09
C ARG A 115 9.62 -6.05 10.33
N MET A 116 9.24 -6.58 11.50
CA MET A 116 9.17 -5.80 12.73
C MET A 116 10.54 -5.45 13.30
N GLU A 117 11.55 -6.28 13.03
CA GLU A 117 12.94 -6.10 13.45
C GLU A 117 13.78 -5.37 12.39
N SER A 118 13.17 -4.96 11.27
CA SER A 118 13.85 -4.13 10.28
C SER A 118 14.21 -2.78 10.90
N ALA A 119 15.41 -2.27 10.59
CA ALA A 119 16.06 -1.16 11.31
C ALA A 119 15.34 0.21 11.22
N ASP A 120 14.15 0.28 10.62
CA ASP A 120 13.29 1.46 10.67
C ASP A 120 12.33 1.34 11.86
N SER A 121 12.75 1.87 13.00
CA SER A 121 11.96 2.02 14.25
C SER A 121 10.67 2.87 14.12
N ALA A 122 10.27 3.22 12.89
CA ALA A 122 9.09 3.98 12.52
C ALA A 122 8.15 3.17 11.62
N ASP A 123 7.97 1.86 11.88
CA ASP A 123 6.98 1.06 11.15
C ASP A 123 5.60 1.75 11.23
N PRO A 124 4.99 2.13 10.09
CA PRO A 124 3.68 2.80 10.09
C PRO A 124 2.57 1.98 10.75
N PHE A 125 2.72 0.65 10.82
CA PHE A 125 1.84 -0.24 11.57
C PHE A 125 1.96 -0.01 13.09
N ILE A 126 3.16 0.21 13.62
CA ILE A 126 3.37 0.57 15.04
C ILE A 126 2.78 1.95 15.34
N ALA A 127 3.04 2.93 14.47
CA ALA A 127 2.47 4.27 14.60
C ALA A 127 0.94 4.24 14.61
N LEU A 128 0.35 3.37 13.79
CA LEU A 128 -1.08 3.12 13.77
C LEU A 128 -1.58 2.46 15.06
N VAL A 129 -0.98 1.35 15.51
CA VAL A 129 -1.40 0.66 16.75
C VAL A 129 -1.37 1.64 17.93
N ARG A 130 -0.35 2.51 17.98
CA ARG A 130 -0.24 3.59 18.96
C ARG A 130 -1.35 4.65 18.82
N SER A 131 -1.74 5.00 17.60
CA SER A 131 -2.76 6.03 17.30
C SER A 131 -4.21 5.52 17.45
N ALA A 132 -4.44 4.23 17.22
CA ALA A 132 -5.74 3.57 17.29
C ALA A 132 -6.37 3.65 18.69
N ALA A 133 -5.55 3.80 19.73
CA ALA A 133 -6.01 4.03 21.10
C ALA A 133 -6.80 5.36 21.27
N GLY A 134 -6.60 6.33 20.36
CA GLY A 134 -7.28 7.63 20.40
C GLY A 134 -8.50 7.78 19.48
N ASP A 135 -8.72 6.85 18.53
CA ASP A 135 -9.85 6.89 17.57
C ASP A 135 -10.28 5.47 17.18
N GLN A 136 -11.34 4.99 17.85
CA GLN A 136 -11.89 3.64 17.64
C GLN A 136 -12.48 3.43 16.25
N ALA A 137 -13.06 4.46 15.63
CA ALA A 137 -13.71 4.31 14.33
C ALA A 137 -12.67 4.11 13.23
N ALA A 138 -11.60 4.90 13.27
CA ALA A 138 -10.48 4.79 12.33
C ALA A 138 -9.74 3.45 12.50
N ALA A 139 -9.53 3.01 13.75
CA ALA A 139 -8.94 1.70 14.06
C ALA A 139 -9.79 0.55 13.49
N LYS A 140 -11.12 0.59 13.72
CA LYS A 140 -12.05 -0.43 13.24
C LYS A 140 -12.08 -0.53 11.71
N ALA A 141 -12.06 0.61 11.02
CA ALA A 141 -12.05 0.64 9.55
C ALA A 141 -10.80 -0.04 8.98
N LEU A 142 -9.64 0.25 9.57
CA LEU A 142 -8.40 -0.30 9.08
C LEU A 142 -8.20 -1.78 9.42
N LEU A 143 -8.51 -2.20 10.66
CA LEU A 143 -8.50 -3.62 11.03
C LEU A 143 -9.45 -4.43 10.14
N ARG A 144 -10.60 -3.86 9.76
CA ARG A 144 -11.52 -4.48 8.81
C ARG A 144 -10.88 -4.65 7.44
N ALA A 145 -10.25 -3.61 6.89
CA ALA A 145 -9.60 -3.68 5.59
C ALA A 145 -8.44 -4.70 5.57
N MET A 146 -7.60 -4.70 6.61
CA MET A 146 -6.53 -5.68 6.80
C MET A 146 -7.05 -7.11 6.83
N ARG A 147 -8.13 -7.34 7.60
CA ARG A 147 -8.77 -8.66 7.69
C ARG A 147 -9.33 -9.10 6.34
N GLU A 148 -10.05 -8.23 5.64
CA GLU A 148 -10.65 -8.57 4.34
C GLU A 148 -9.58 -8.94 3.30
N GLU A 149 -8.48 -8.16 3.23
CA GLU A 149 -7.34 -8.46 2.35
C GLU A 149 -6.64 -9.76 2.74
N SER A 150 -6.38 -9.96 4.04
CA SER A 150 -5.74 -11.18 4.54
C SER A 150 -6.58 -12.42 4.25
N ILE A 151 -7.89 -12.39 4.55
CA ILE A 151 -8.79 -13.53 4.27
C ILE A 151 -8.77 -13.87 2.79
N ALA A 152 -8.78 -12.86 1.90
CA ALA A 152 -8.70 -13.09 0.47
C ALA A 152 -7.40 -13.80 0.07
N ALA A 153 -6.25 -13.38 0.62
CA ALA A 153 -4.96 -14.02 0.36
C ALA A 153 -4.91 -15.47 0.89
N TYR A 154 -5.28 -15.70 2.14
CA TYR A 154 -5.21 -17.03 2.76
C TYR A 154 -6.17 -18.04 2.12
N ARG A 155 -7.32 -17.61 1.58
CA ARG A 155 -8.23 -18.50 0.84
C ARG A 155 -7.63 -19.07 -0.45
N THR A 156 -6.52 -18.52 -0.94
CA THR A 156 -5.82 -19.08 -2.11
C THR A 156 -4.99 -20.32 -1.75
N VAL A 157 -4.72 -20.55 -0.46
CA VAL A 157 -3.82 -21.62 0.03
C VAL A 157 -4.52 -22.53 1.04
N LEU A 158 -5.36 -21.97 1.91
CA LEU A 158 -6.09 -22.70 2.93
C LEU A 158 -7.46 -23.15 2.42
N THR A 159 -7.78 -24.41 2.72
CA THR A 159 -9.10 -25.01 2.51
C THR A 159 -9.71 -25.45 3.85
N GLY A 160 -10.96 -25.94 3.81
CA GLY A 160 -11.67 -26.42 4.98
C GLY A 160 -12.51 -25.36 5.71
N PRO A 161 -13.11 -25.72 6.85
CA PRO A 161 -14.03 -24.84 7.57
C PRO A 161 -13.34 -23.60 8.14
N ASP A 162 -14.11 -22.55 8.41
CA ASP A 162 -13.70 -21.43 9.27
C ASP A 162 -12.39 -20.70 8.88
N VAL A 163 -11.97 -20.75 7.61
CA VAL A 163 -10.75 -20.03 7.14
C VAL A 163 -10.79 -18.55 7.55
N ALA A 164 -11.95 -17.91 7.44
CA ALA A 164 -12.12 -16.51 7.82
C ALA A 164 -11.84 -16.27 9.32
N LEU A 165 -12.33 -17.16 10.20
CA LEU A 165 -12.11 -17.07 11.64
C LEU A 165 -10.65 -17.37 11.99
N ARG A 166 -10.06 -18.41 11.40
CA ARG A 166 -8.63 -18.76 11.60
C ARG A 166 -7.71 -17.60 11.23
N VAL A 167 -7.98 -16.92 10.12
CA VAL A 167 -7.23 -15.74 9.69
C VAL A 167 -7.45 -14.53 10.61
N ASP A 168 -8.67 -14.33 11.12
CA ASP A 168 -8.94 -13.27 12.10
C ASP A 168 -8.22 -13.51 13.43
N LEU A 169 -8.19 -14.77 13.91
CA LEU A 169 -7.42 -15.19 15.09
C LEU A 169 -5.92 -15.00 14.89
N LEU A 170 -5.39 -15.34 13.70
CA LEU A 170 -4.00 -15.09 13.34
C LEU A 170 -3.69 -13.58 13.42
N GLY A 171 -4.53 -12.75 12.83
CA GLY A 171 -4.39 -11.29 12.87
C GLY A 171 -4.40 -10.75 14.31
N ALA A 172 -5.35 -11.19 15.12
CA ALA A 172 -5.45 -10.82 16.53
C ALA A 172 -4.20 -11.22 17.33
N HIS A 173 -3.67 -12.42 17.08
CA HIS A 173 -2.43 -12.88 17.72
C HIS A 173 -1.23 -12.01 17.35
N LEU A 174 -1.03 -11.74 16.05
CA LEU A 174 0.07 -10.88 15.59
C LEU A 174 -0.05 -9.44 16.10
N ILE A 175 -1.26 -8.89 16.21
CA ILE A 175 -1.50 -7.57 16.82
C ILE A 175 -1.12 -7.59 18.31
N GLY A 176 -1.50 -8.63 19.04
CA GLY A 176 -1.15 -8.76 20.47
C GLY A 176 0.36 -8.84 20.70
N VAL A 177 1.07 -9.64 19.90
CA VAL A 177 2.54 -9.71 19.92
C VAL A 177 3.14 -8.36 19.54
N THR A 178 2.59 -7.71 18.52
CA THR A 178 3.04 -6.38 18.10
C THR A 178 2.95 -5.37 19.24
N PHE A 179 1.80 -5.33 19.90
CA PHE A 179 1.54 -4.43 21.02
C PHE A 179 2.46 -4.72 22.20
N SER A 180 2.58 -5.99 22.62
CA SER A 180 3.40 -6.37 23.77
C SER A 180 4.89 -6.11 23.52
N ARG A 181 5.42 -6.50 22.36
CA ARG A 181 6.86 -6.45 22.06
C ARG A 181 7.35 -5.07 21.64
N TYR A 182 6.62 -4.37 20.79
CA TYR A 182 7.13 -3.15 20.12
C TYR A 182 6.41 -1.87 20.54
N VAL A 183 5.21 -1.96 21.14
CA VAL A 183 4.47 -0.78 21.62
C VAL A 183 4.71 -0.57 23.12
N LEU A 184 4.46 -1.60 23.94
CA LEU A 184 4.77 -1.56 25.36
C LEU A 184 6.28 -1.72 25.61
N ALA A 185 6.94 -2.56 24.81
CA ALA A 185 8.38 -2.83 24.90
C ALA A 185 8.83 -3.23 26.30
N ASP A 186 8.00 -4.01 27.01
CA ASP A 186 8.23 -4.47 28.37
C ASP A 186 7.93 -5.96 28.53
N GLY A 187 8.58 -6.58 29.51
CA GLY A 187 8.39 -7.98 29.87
C GLY A 187 9.10 -9.01 28.97
N PRO A 188 8.84 -10.32 29.18
CA PRO A 188 9.61 -11.41 28.54
C PRO A 188 9.53 -11.43 27.02
N ILE A 189 8.36 -11.10 26.45
CA ILE A 189 8.17 -11.09 24.99
C ILE A 189 9.01 -9.96 24.36
N ALA A 190 9.17 -8.82 25.03
CA ALA A 190 10.00 -7.72 24.55
C ALA A 190 11.49 -8.07 24.59
N ALA A 191 11.95 -8.75 25.66
CA ALA A 191 13.34 -9.13 25.84
C ALA A 191 13.79 -10.35 24.99
N MET A 192 12.84 -11.12 24.46
CA MET A 192 13.11 -12.36 23.73
C MET A 192 13.93 -12.11 22.44
N PRO A 193 14.94 -12.94 22.10
CA PRO A 193 15.61 -12.86 20.81
C PRO A 193 14.64 -13.10 19.64
N ALA A 194 14.82 -12.37 18.54
CA ALA A 194 13.94 -12.45 17.37
C ALA A 194 13.81 -13.88 16.79
N GLY A 195 14.89 -14.66 16.77
CA GLY A 195 14.89 -16.04 16.31
C GLY A 195 14.04 -16.96 17.20
N GLU A 196 14.09 -16.75 18.52
CA GLU A 196 13.29 -17.51 19.48
C GLU A 196 11.80 -17.15 19.35
N LEU A 197 11.48 -15.87 19.20
CA LEU A 197 10.12 -15.41 18.92
C LEU A 197 9.57 -16.03 17.63
N THR A 198 10.39 -16.12 16.59
CA THR A 198 10.00 -16.75 15.31
C THR A 198 9.60 -18.21 15.51
N GLY A 199 10.32 -18.95 16.37
CA GLY A 199 9.99 -20.34 16.72
C GLY A 199 8.63 -20.46 17.42
N TYR A 200 8.39 -19.65 18.45
CA TYR A 200 7.11 -19.64 19.17
C TYR A 200 5.95 -19.23 18.26
N LEU A 201 6.13 -18.19 17.44
CA LEU A 201 5.12 -17.76 16.47
C LEU A 201 4.83 -18.87 15.47
N THR A 202 5.84 -19.55 14.93
CA THR A 202 5.63 -20.65 13.96
C THR A 202 4.70 -21.71 14.55
N MET A 203 4.97 -22.16 15.78
CA MET A 203 4.15 -23.15 16.47
C MET A 203 2.72 -22.66 16.73
N THR A 204 2.55 -21.44 17.24
CA THR A 204 1.21 -20.91 17.55
C THR A 204 0.40 -20.63 16.28
N LEU A 205 1.03 -20.09 15.24
CA LEU A 205 0.37 -19.84 13.96
C LEU A 205 -0.02 -21.16 13.28
N ASP A 206 0.79 -22.21 13.37
CA ASP A 206 0.44 -23.54 12.86
C ASP A 206 -0.83 -24.08 13.53
N GLY A 207 -0.90 -23.97 14.87
CA GLY A 207 -2.10 -24.33 15.64
C GLY A 207 -3.33 -23.52 15.26
N ILE A 208 -3.20 -22.21 14.99
CA ILE A 208 -4.32 -21.35 14.55
C ILE A 208 -4.77 -21.72 13.13
N LEU A 209 -3.82 -21.93 12.22
CA LEU A 209 -4.09 -22.12 10.80
C LEU A 209 -4.56 -23.54 10.48
N PHE A 210 -4.06 -24.55 11.19
CA PHE A 210 -4.30 -25.96 10.86
C PHE A 210 -4.89 -26.77 12.01
N GLY A 211 -4.92 -26.22 13.23
CA GLY A 211 -5.57 -26.89 14.36
C GLY A 211 -7.06 -27.11 14.09
N SER A 212 -7.52 -28.32 14.35
CA SER A 212 -8.95 -28.60 14.41
C SER A 212 -9.51 -28.00 15.70
N ALA A 213 -10.51 -27.13 15.59
CA ALA A 213 -11.38 -26.89 16.73
C ALA A 213 -12.00 -28.25 17.05
N GLY A 214 -11.55 -28.88 18.13
CA GLY A 214 -12.07 -30.17 18.57
C GLY A 214 -13.59 -30.10 18.54
N THR A 215 -14.22 -31.04 17.85
CA THR A 215 -15.66 -31.27 17.95
C THR A 215 -16.03 -31.21 19.42
N ALA A 216 -16.75 -30.15 19.82
CA ALA A 216 -17.31 -30.09 21.16
C ALA A 216 -18.02 -31.43 21.41
N PRO A 217 -17.73 -32.16 22.49
CA PRO A 217 -18.43 -33.41 22.75
C PRO A 217 -19.92 -33.10 22.75
N ALA A 218 -20.68 -33.81 21.92
CA ALA A 218 -22.12 -33.69 21.87
C ALA A 218 -22.64 -33.88 23.31
N SER A 219 -23.19 -32.81 23.88
CA SER A 219 -23.82 -32.84 25.18
C SER A 219 -24.87 -33.94 25.16
N SER A 220 -24.62 -34.98 25.96
CA SER A 220 -25.51 -36.12 26.17
C SER A 220 -26.65 -35.74 27.09
#